data_AF-A0A3D2B2D1-F1
#
_entry.id   AF-A0A3D2B2D1-F1
#
_cell.length_a   1.000
_cell.length_b   1.000
_cell.length_c   1.000
_cell.angle_alpha   90.00
_cell.angle_beta   90.00
_cell.angle_gamma   90.00
#
_symmetry.space_group_name_H-M   'P 1'
#
loop_
_entity.id
_entity.type
_entity.pdbx_description
1 polymer ?
#
loop_
_entity_poly.entity_id
_entity_poly.type
_entity_poly.pdbx_seq_one_letter_code
_entity_poly.pdbx_strand_id
1 'polypeptide(L)' 'DGTPRFTAPRINTKNTHGTGCTLSAALAALRPRHDSWADTVREAKAWLSCALAVADTLEVGQGIGPVHHFHAWW' A
#
# COMPACT_ATOMS: atom_id res chain seq x y z
N ASP A 1 17.61 16.32 14.72
CA ASP A 1 16.32 15.94 14.08
C ASP A 1 16.23 14.43 13.92
N GLY A 2 15.22 13.82 14.53
CA GLY A 2 15.03 12.36 14.53
C GLY A 2 14.31 11.86 13.27
N THR A 3 14.49 10.58 12.94
CA THR A 3 13.75 9.93 11.86
C THR A 3 12.28 9.77 12.23
N PRO A 4 11.33 10.21 11.38
CA PRO A 4 9.90 10.08 11.67
C PRO A 4 9.48 8.60 11.66
N ARG A 5 8.72 8.20 12.69
CA ARG A 5 8.12 6.86 12.78
C ARG A 5 6.73 6.88 12.15
N PHE A 6 6.47 5.95 11.22
CA PHE A 6 5.16 5.77 10.59
C PHE A 6 4.48 4.51 11.10
N THR A 7 3.22 4.62 11.50
CA THR A 7 2.41 3.51 11.99
C THR A 7 1.08 3.43 11.23
N ALA A 8 0.50 2.24 11.15
CA ALA A 8 -0.87 2.00 10.68
C ALA A 8 -1.36 0.69 11.32
N PRO A 9 -2.68 0.48 11.47
CA PRO A 9 -3.23 -0.81 11.87
C PRO A 9 -2.72 -1.92 10.94
N ARG A 10 -2.52 -3.12 11.49
CA ARG A 10 -2.29 -4.30 10.66
C ARG A 10 -3.60 -4.68 9.98
N ILE A 11 -3.55 -4.92 8.67
CA ILE A 11 -4.70 -5.37 7.90
C ILE A 11 -4.80 -6.89 8.02
N ASN A 12 -5.99 -7.37 8.39
CA ASN A 12 -6.26 -8.80 8.53
C ASN A 12 -6.64 -9.42 7.18
N THR A 13 -5.65 -9.65 6.33
CA THR A 13 -5.78 -10.37 5.05
C THR A 13 -4.64 -11.36 4.90
N LYS A 14 -4.88 -12.46 4.17
CA LYS A 14 -3.82 -13.37 3.72
C LYS A 14 -3.26 -12.99 2.35
N ASN A 15 -3.90 -12.07 1.63
CA ASN A 15 -3.53 -11.63 0.29
C ASN A 15 -2.52 -10.48 0.37
N THR A 16 -1.26 -10.82 0.65
CA THR A 16 -0.17 -9.85 0.81
C THR A 16 0.92 -9.96 -0.26
N HIS A 17 0.71 -10.75 -1.31
CA HIS A 17 1.68 -10.89 -2.39
C HIS A 17 1.93 -9.53 -3.06
N GLY A 18 3.19 -9.21 -3.32
CA GLY A 18 3.56 -7.95 -3.97
C GLY A 18 3.50 -6.70 -3.08
N THR A 19 3.19 -6.80 -1.77
CA THR A 19 3.10 -5.64 -0.85
C THR A 19 4.35 -4.74 -0.90
N GLY A 20 5.55 -5.33 -0.88
CA GLY A 20 6.81 -4.57 -0.93
C GLY A 20 7.02 -3.84 -2.26
N CYS A 21 6.79 -4.53 -3.38
CA CYS A 21 6.86 -3.94 -4.72
C CYS A 21 5.83 -2.82 -4.89
N THR A 22 4.64 -3.03 -4.34
CA THR A 22 3.55 -2.05 -4.38
C THR A 22 3.91 -0.80 -3.58
N LEU A 23 4.47 -0.97 -2.38
CA LEU A 23 4.91 0.16 -1.55
C LEU A 23 6.01 0.97 -2.25
N SER A 24 7.04 0.31 -2.78
CA SER A 24 8.13 1.02 -3.46
C SER A 24 7.67 1.73 -4.73
N ALA A 25 6.78 1.11 -5.52
CA ALA A 25 6.17 1.73 -6.69
C ALA A 25 5.28 2.93 -6.32
N ALA A 26 4.45 2.82 -5.28
CA ALA A 26 3.61 3.92 -4.81
C ALA A 26 4.46 5.11 -4.33
N LEU A 27 5.53 4.85 -3.57
CA LEU A 27 6.47 5.89 -3.15
C LEU A 27 7.11 6.60 -4.35
N ALA A 28 7.55 5.85 -5.37
CA ALA A 28 8.17 6.42 -6.55
C ALA A 28 7.18 7.29 -7.36
N ALA A 29 5.95 6.81 -7.54
CA ALA A 29 4.90 7.51 -8.30
C ALA A 29 4.39 8.76 -7.57
N LEU A 30 4.30 8.73 -6.23
CA LEU A 30 3.84 9.85 -5.42
C LEU A 30 4.93 10.89 -5.16
N ARG A 31 6.22 10.52 -5.23
CA ARG A 31 7.32 11.42 -4.86
C ARG A 31 7.27 12.79 -5.55
N PRO A 32 6.99 12.92 -6.87
CA PRO A 32 6.92 14.21 -7.53
C PRO A 32 5.71 15.09 -7.12
N ARG A 33 4.75 14.54 -6.37
CA ARG A 33 3.50 15.22 -5.98
C ARG A 33 3.55 15.84 -4.58
N HIS A 34 4.67 15.70 -3.87
CA HIS A 34 4.82 16.17 -2.50
C HIS A 34 6.13 16.92 -2.28
N ASP A 35 6.14 17.85 -1.34
CA ASP A 35 7.34 18.59 -0.98
C ASP A 35 8.31 17.74 -0.14
N SER A 36 7.77 16.90 0.76
CA SER A 36 8.57 16.08 1.68
C SER A 36 8.41 14.56 1.47
N TRP A 37 9.46 13.82 1.85
CA TRP A 37 9.40 12.36 1.94
C TRP A 37 8.39 11.88 2.99
N ALA A 38 8.21 12.64 4.08
CA ALA A 38 7.27 12.25 5.12
C ALA A 38 5.82 12.24 4.62
N ASP A 39 5.45 13.21 3.78
CA ASP A 39 4.12 13.27 3.16
C ASP A 39 3.96 12.17 2.10
N THR A 40 5.00 11.95 1.29
CA THR A 40 5.03 10.86 0.30
C THR A 40 4.82 9.49 0.96
N VAL A 41 5.52 9.21 2.07
CA VAL A 41 5.38 7.95 2.82
C VAL A 41 4.01 7.82 3.46
N ARG A 42 3.45 8.92 3.98
CA ARG A 42 2.12 8.92 4.60
C ARG A 42 1.04 8.56 3.58
N GLU A 43 1.06 9.18 2.40
CA GLU A 43 0.09 8.87 1.34
C GLU A 43 0.28 7.46 0.78
N ALA A 44 1.51 7.06 0.46
CA ALA A 44 1.81 5.72 -0.05
C ALA A 44 1.34 4.61 0.92
N LYS A 45 1.59 4.77 2.23
CA LYS A 45 1.13 3.80 3.24
C LYS A 45 -0.39 3.79 3.38
N ALA A 46 -1.05 4.94 3.30
CA ALA A 46 -2.51 5.02 3.38
C ALA A 46 -3.15 4.29 2.19
N TRP A 47 -2.69 4.58 0.97
CA TRP A 47 -3.16 3.94 -0.24
C TRP A 47 -2.93 2.41 -0.22
N LEU A 48 -1.74 1.95 0.14
CA LEU A 48 -1.45 0.51 0.25
C LEU A 48 -2.31 -0.18 1.32
N SER A 49 -2.63 0.51 2.42
CA SER A 49 -3.52 -0.05 3.45
C SER A 49 -4.93 -0.27 2.91
N CYS A 50 -5.44 0.63 2.06
CA CYS A 50 -6.72 0.45 1.37
C CYS A 50 -6.66 -0.71 0.37
N ALA A 51 -5.59 -0.80 -0.43
CA ALA A 51 -5.39 -1.90 -1.37
C ALA A 51 -5.36 -3.28 -0.68
N LEU A 52 -4.77 -3.36 0.52
CA LEU A 52 -4.78 -4.56 1.36
C LEU A 52 -6.16 -4.83 1.97
N ALA A 53 -6.89 -3.79 2.37
CA ALA A 53 -8.18 -3.93 3.06
C ALA A 53 -9.26 -4.57 2.17
N VAL A 54 -9.13 -4.45 0.85
CA VAL A 54 -10.04 -5.06 -0.12
C VAL A 54 -9.37 -6.18 -0.92
N ALA A 55 -8.16 -6.63 -0.54
CA ALA A 55 -7.44 -7.66 -1.29
C ALA A 55 -8.19 -8.99 -1.37
N ASP A 56 -9.08 -9.26 -0.42
CA ASP A 56 -9.89 -10.48 -0.34
C ASP A 56 -11.08 -10.47 -1.33
N THR A 57 -11.34 -9.37 -2.04
CA THR A 57 -12.38 -9.32 -3.09
C THR A 57 -11.90 -9.88 -4.43
N LEU A 58 -10.59 -10.11 -4.59
CA LEU A 58 -10.01 -10.66 -5.80
C LEU A 58 -10.01 -12.19 -5.80
N GLU A 59 -10.48 -12.77 -6.90
CA GLU A 59 -10.50 -14.23 -7.12
C GLU A 59 -9.33 -14.67 -8.02
N VAL A 60 -8.09 -14.41 -7.58
CA VAL A 60 -6.87 -14.66 -8.38
C VAL A 60 -5.91 -15.62 -7.69
N GLY A 61 -5.59 -16.73 -8.36
CA GLY A 61 -4.64 -17.74 -7.87
C GLY A 61 -5.21 -18.66 -6.79
N GLN A 62 -4.36 -19.52 -6.22
CA GLN A 62 -4.73 -20.52 -5.19
C GLN A 62 -3.80 -20.47 -3.96
N GLY A 63 -2.99 -19.41 -3.85
CA GLY A 63 -2.00 -19.22 -2.77
C GLY A 63 -2.22 -17.90 -2.04
N ILE A 64 -1.13 -17.25 -1.62
CA ILE A 64 -1.16 -15.88 -1.08
C ILE A 64 -1.53 -14.93 -2.24
N GLY A 65 -2.72 -14.36 -2.23
CA GLY A 65 -3.21 -13.47 -3.27
C GLY A 65 -2.53 -12.09 -3.28
N PRO A 66 -2.69 -11.31 -4.36
CA PRO A 66 -2.16 -9.96 -4.48
C PRO A 66 -2.99 -8.93 -3.72
N VAL A 67 -2.44 -7.73 -3.53
CA VAL A 67 -3.22 -6.56 -3.11
C VAL A 67 -4.13 -6.06 -4.25
N HIS A 68 -5.22 -5.35 -3.93
CA HIS A 68 -6.09 -4.78 -4.95
C HIS A 68 -5.60 -3.39 -5.40
N HIS A 69 -4.73 -3.34 -6.42
CA HIS A 69 -4.15 -2.08 -6.91
C HIS A 69 -5.21 -1.04 -7.33
N PHE A 70 -6.34 -1.49 -7.88
CA PHE A 70 -7.36 -0.60 -8.43
C PHE A 70 -8.54 -0.34 -7.49
N HIS A 71 -8.35 -0.53 -6.17
CA HIS A 71 -9.43 -0.49 -5.17
C HIS A 71 -10.23 0.82 -5.11
N ALA A 72 -9.70 1.90 -5.70
CA ALA A 72 -10.35 3.21 -5.74
C ALA A 72 -11.19 3.40 -7.01
N TRP A 73 -11.16 2.45 -7.95
CA TRP A 73 -11.84 2.53 -9.24
C TRP A 73 -12.87 1.41 -9.43
N TRP A 74 -12.57 0.20 -8.97
CA TRP A 74 -13.44 -0.97 -9.02
C TRP A 74 -13.06 -1.97 -7.95
#